data_AF-A0A2N9LWQ4-F1
#
_entry.id   AF-A0A2N9LWQ4-F1
#
_cell.length_a   1.000
_cell.length_b   1.000
_cell.length_c   1.000
_cell.angle_alpha   90.00
_cell.angle_beta   90.00
_cell.angle_gamma   90.00
#
_symmetry.space_group_name_H-M   'P 1'
#
loop_
_entity.id
_entity.type
_entity.pdbx_description
1 polymer ?
#
loop_
_entity_poly.entity_id
_entity_poly.type
_entity_poly.pdbx_seq_one_letter_code
_entity_poly.pdbx_strand_id
1 'polypeptide(L)'
;MSGDSPKRVSTRSKVRVGREVLCQLKGPRGSRKRSFRITPCTTGLGVRPAPVPDCVTLDLVKLFPIAALTLLAVALAAEIPLIQPKDLAARLASGQAKPVIFQVGPNVLYRSKHIPGALYAGPGSKSEGLEALKTAAGKLPRDRELVIYCGCCPWDRCPNIKPAIDLLKQMGFTRVKAMYSATNFKTDWIDQGYPVEQ
;
A
#
# COMPACT_ATOMS: atom_id res chain seq x y z
N MET A 1 7.65 32.75 -60.60
CA MET A 1 7.55 33.72 -59.50
C MET A 1 7.57 32.90 -58.20
N SER A 2 8.68 32.27 -57.83
CA SER A 2 9.96 32.87 -57.39
C SER A 2 9.73 33.81 -56.20
N GLY A 3 9.84 33.26 -54.99
CA GLY A 3 9.92 34.00 -53.74
C GLY A 3 11.00 33.34 -52.89
N ASP A 4 12.10 34.05 -52.69
CA ASP A 4 13.39 33.62 -52.19
C ASP A 4 13.65 34.23 -50.79
N SER A 5 14.14 33.38 -49.87
CA SER A 5 15.06 33.67 -48.73
C SER A 5 14.63 34.55 -47.53
N PRO A 6 15.39 34.58 -46.39
CA PRO A 6 16.54 33.75 -45.98
C PRO A 6 16.57 33.25 -44.49
N LYS A 7 17.43 32.22 -44.30
CA LYS A 7 18.38 31.95 -43.19
C LYS A 7 17.96 32.09 -41.70
N ARG A 8 18.15 31.01 -40.94
CA ARG A 8 18.71 31.09 -39.57
C ARG A 8 19.76 30.01 -39.32
N VAL A 9 20.90 30.50 -38.86
CA VAL A 9 22.17 29.82 -38.57
C VAL A 9 22.02 28.85 -37.39
N SER A 10 22.61 27.65 -37.57
CA SER A 10 22.85 26.65 -36.54
C SER A 10 24.11 27.01 -35.77
N THR A 11 23.99 27.26 -34.46
CA THR A 11 25.14 27.33 -33.55
C THR A 11 25.11 26.16 -32.57
N ARG A 12 26.16 25.36 -32.67
CA ARG A 12 26.45 24.16 -31.90
C ARG A 12 27.13 24.57 -30.60
N SER A 13 26.46 24.46 -29.46
CA SER A 13 27.13 24.61 -28.15
C SER A 13 27.49 23.24 -27.60
N LYS A 14 28.78 22.88 -27.72
CA LYS A 14 29.41 21.77 -27.00
C LYS A 14 29.56 22.17 -25.53
N VAL A 15 28.83 21.52 -24.62
CA VAL A 15 29.11 21.59 -23.18
C VAL A 15 30.09 20.47 -22.83
N ARG A 16 31.24 20.88 -22.33
CA ARG A 16 32.38 20.07 -21.90
C ARG A 16 32.04 19.48 -20.52
N VAL A 17 31.99 18.15 -20.41
CA VAL A 17 31.85 17.45 -19.12
C VAL A 17 33.24 17.40 -18.47
N GLY A 18 33.38 18.00 -17.29
CA GLY A 18 34.61 18.02 -16.52
C GLY A 18 34.33 17.92 -15.02
N ARG A 19 34.78 16.80 -14.45
CA ARG A 19 35.43 16.59 -13.15
C ARG A 19 34.80 17.10 -11.84
N GLU A 20 34.63 16.11 -10.95
CA GLU A 20 35.00 16.09 -9.52
C GLU A 20 34.54 17.25 -8.63
N VAL A 21 33.55 16.96 -7.77
CA VAL A 21 33.31 17.73 -6.54
C VAL A 21 33.75 16.88 -5.36
N LEU A 22 34.95 17.20 -4.87
CA LEU A 22 35.51 16.75 -3.61
C LEU A 22 34.85 17.56 -2.48
N CYS A 23 33.94 16.94 -1.73
CA CYS A 23 33.39 17.54 -0.51
C CYS A 23 34.47 17.53 0.60
N GLN A 24 35.15 18.66 0.76
CA GLN A 24 35.95 18.97 1.94
C GLN A 24 35.07 19.64 3.00
N LEU A 25 34.83 18.97 4.13
CA LEU A 25 34.27 19.59 5.32
C LEU A 25 35.36 19.71 6.39
N LYS A 26 35.57 20.94 6.86
CA LYS A 26 36.67 21.34 7.75
C LYS A 26 36.12 21.71 9.14
N GLY A 27 36.51 20.94 10.16
CA GLY A 27 36.61 21.32 11.58
C GLY A 27 35.39 21.04 12.49
N PRO A 28 35.55 21.07 13.85
CA PRO A 28 36.71 21.54 14.62
C PRO A 28 37.25 20.61 15.73
N ARG A 29 38.55 20.84 16.03
CA ARG A 29 39.26 20.82 17.32
C ARG A 29 38.59 20.18 18.54
N GLY A 30 39.31 19.22 19.14
CA GLY A 30 39.47 19.13 20.59
C GLY A 30 39.12 17.79 21.22
N SER A 31 40.09 16.87 21.32
CA SER A 31 40.00 15.78 22.29
C SER A 31 41.39 15.35 22.74
N ARG A 32 41.58 15.42 24.06
CA ARG A 32 42.83 15.22 24.81
C ARG A 32 43.43 13.85 24.56
N LYS A 33 44.72 13.82 24.24
CA LYS A 33 45.55 12.62 24.30
C LYS A 33 45.70 12.19 25.77
N ARG A 34 45.20 11.02 26.15
CA ARG A 34 45.60 10.34 27.39
C ARG A 34 46.66 9.30 27.03
N SER A 35 47.87 9.52 27.54
CA SER A 35 48.97 8.58 27.53
C SER A 35 48.77 7.63 28.70
N PHE A 36 48.70 6.32 28.43
CA PHE A 36 48.76 5.29 29.47
C PHE A 36 50.15 4.67 29.44
N ARG A 37 50.87 4.79 30.56
CA ARG A 37 52.13 4.09 30.79
C ARG A 37 51.84 2.62 31.06
N ILE A 38 52.57 1.76 30.36
CA ILE A 38 52.68 0.33 30.61
C ILE A 38 53.65 0.14 31.79
N THR A 39 53.29 -0.67 32.76
CA THR A 39 54.20 -1.16 33.80
C THR A 39 54.27 -2.69 33.69
N PRO A 40 55.47 -3.28 33.52
CA PRO A 40 55.62 -4.73 33.48
C PRO A 40 55.81 -5.24 34.91
N CYS A 41 55.18 -6.36 35.25
CA CYS A 41 55.56 -7.15 36.42
C CYS A 41 55.96 -8.54 35.94
N THR A 42 57.25 -8.81 36.06
CA THR A 42 57.92 -10.06 35.74
C THR A 42 57.89 -11.01 36.95
N THR A 43 58.21 -12.28 36.71
CA THR A 43 58.50 -13.41 37.63
C THR A 43 57.28 -14.24 38.05
N GLY A 44 57.31 -15.57 38.04
CA GLY A 44 58.37 -16.53 37.74
C GLY A 44 57.86 -17.95 37.98
N LEU A 45 58.46 -18.89 37.25
CA LEU A 45 58.49 -20.37 37.32
C LEU A 45 57.71 -21.15 38.40
N GLY A 46 57.15 -22.30 37.99
CA GLY A 46 56.95 -23.46 38.86
C GLY A 46 56.10 -24.58 38.23
N VAL A 47 56.75 -25.58 37.63
CA VAL A 47 56.13 -26.80 37.05
C VAL A 47 55.88 -27.85 38.13
N ARG A 48 54.67 -28.44 38.17
CA ARG A 48 54.43 -29.86 38.54
C ARG A 48 53.19 -30.37 37.79
N PRO A 49 53.23 -31.55 37.14
CA PRO A 49 52.02 -32.21 36.64
C PRO A 49 51.46 -33.14 37.71
N ALA A 50 50.14 -33.17 37.85
CA ALA A 50 49.40 -34.12 38.68
C ALA A 50 48.06 -34.45 37.98
N PRO A 51 47.48 -35.63 38.25
CA PRO A 51 46.75 -36.44 37.30
C PRO A 51 45.35 -35.93 37.00
N VAL A 52 44.92 -36.19 35.77
CA VAL A 52 43.56 -35.99 35.26
C VAL A 52 42.52 -36.77 36.08
N PRO A 53 41.45 -36.11 36.54
CA PRO A 53 40.16 -36.76 36.71
C PRO A 53 39.27 -36.40 35.52
N ASP A 54 38.81 -37.43 34.81
CA ASP A 54 37.72 -37.34 33.85
C ASP A 54 36.51 -36.70 34.54
N CYS A 55 36.13 -35.49 34.11
CA CYS A 55 34.88 -34.88 34.52
C CYS A 55 34.38 -33.90 33.46
N VAL A 56 33.47 -34.43 32.64
CA VAL A 56 32.34 -33.72 32.05
C VAL A 56 32.70 -32.64 31.02
N THR A 57 32.73 -33.05 29.75
CA THR A 57 32.52 -32.13 28.62
C THR A 57 31.18 -31.43 28.79
N LEU A 58 31.22 -30.18 29.27
CA LEU A 58 30.12 -29.23 29.14
C LEU A 58 29.95 -28.96 27.65
N ASP A 59 28.94 -29.61 27.06
CA ASP A 59 28.45 -29.39 25.69
C ASP A 59 28.27 -27.88 25.43
N LEU A 60 29.26 -27.25 24.82
CA LEU A 60 29.24 -25.87 24.35
C LEU A 60 28.43 -25.75 23.04
N VAL A 61 27.26 -26.41 22.96
CA VAL A 61 26.39 -26.44 21.75
C VAL A 61 24.90 -26.32 22.11
N LYS A 62 24.53 -25.91 23.33
CA LYS A 62 23.12 -25.86 23.77
C LYS A 62 22.63 -24.48 24.22
N LEU A 63 23.03 -23.40 23.52
CA LEU A 63 22.51 -22.05 23.81
C LEU A 63 22.28 -21.12 22.60
N PHE A 64 22.22 -21.64 21.37
CA PHE A 64 21.76 -20.87 20.20
C PHE A 64 20.78 -21.68 19.35
N PRO A 65 19.47 -21.62 19.66
CA PRO A 65 18.52 -21.44 18.58
C PRO A 65 17.38 -20.49 18.99
N ILE A 66 17.68 -19.22 19.26
CA ILE A 66 16.63 -18.21 19.48
C ILE A 66 16.97 -16.92 18.73
N ALA A 67 17.15 -16.98 17.41
CA ALA A 67 17.26 -15.76 16.59
C ALA A 67 17.04 -16.00 15.08
N ALA A 68 16.15 -16.91 14.66
CA ALA A 68 15.83 -17.05 13.23
C ALA A 68 14.49 -17.76 12.99
N LEU A 69 13.40 -17.31 13.62
CA LEU A 69 12.07 -17.81 13.25
C LEU A 69 11.00 -16.77 13.53
N THR A 70 10.79 -15.82 12.62
CA THR A 70 9.49 -15.15 12.40
C THR A 70 9.56 -14.31 11.12
N LEU A 71 9.50 -14.95 9.97
CA LEU A 71 9.01 -14.30 8.75
C LEU A 71 7.94 -15.20 8.15
N LEU A 72 6.82 -15.30 8.87
CA LEU A 72 5.59 -15.86 8.34
C LEU A 72 4.97 -14.79 7.42
N ALA A 73 5.37 -14.80 6.14
CA ALA A 73 4.69 -14.04 5.12
C ALA A 73 3.31 -14.68 4.90
N VAL A 74 2.30 -14.11 5.57
CA VAL A 74 0.91 -14.50 5.39
C VAL A 74 0.44 -13.95 4.05
N ALA A 75 0.59 -14.73 2.99
CA ALA A 75 -0.17 -14.55 1.76
C ALA A 75 -1.59 -15.06 1.99
N LEU A 76 -2.41 -14.26 2.69
CA LEU A 76 -3.85 -14.50 2.72
C LEU A 76 -4.38 -14.27 1.31
N ALA A 77 -4.95 -15.31 0.71
CA ALA A 77 -5.84 -15.16 -0.43
C ALA A 77 -6.91 -14.13 -0.04
N ALA A 78 -6.82 -12.94 -0.61
CA ALA A 78 -7.66 -11.83 -0.23
C ALA A 78 -9.03 -12.00 -0.90
N GLU A 79 -9.89 -12.81 -0.29
CA GLU A 79 -11.31 -12.83 -0.58
C GLU A 79 -11.84 -11.39 -0.49
N ILE A 80 -12.67 -10.99 -1.44
CA ILE A 80 -13.23 -9.64 -1.44
C ILE A 80 -14.35 -9.61 -0.40
N PRO A 81 -14.26 -8.79 0.66
CA PRO A 81 -15.32 -8.71 1.65
C PRO A 81 -16.62 -8.24 0.99
N LEU A 82 -17.71 -8.97 1.21
CA LEU A 82 -19.02 -8.64 0.65
C LEU A 82 -19.96 -8.04 1.71
N ILE A 83 -20.89 -7.21 1.25
CA ILE A 83 -22.07 -6.79 2.01
C ILE A 83 -23.32 -7.11 1.20
N GLN A 84 -24.34 -7.68 1.85
CA GLN A 84 -25.61 -7.95 1.19
C GLN A 84 -26.41 -6.65 0.97
N PRO A 85 -27.18 -6.53 -0.12
CA PRO A 85 -28.04 -5.36 -0.36
C PRO A 85 -28.93 -5.01 0.83
N LYS A 86 -29.56 -6.02 1.45
CA LYS A 86 -30.41 -5.88 2.63
C LYS A 86 -29.67 -5.23 3.81
N ASP A 87 -28.46 -5.70 4.10
CA ASP A 87 -27.66 -5.20 5.22
C ASP A 87 -27.18 -3.77 4.97
N LEU A 88 -26.80 -3.46 3.73
CA LEU A 88 -26.44 -2.10 3.35
C LEU A 88 -27.65 -1.16 3.46
N ALA A 89 -28.82 -1.56 2.94
CA ALA A 89 -30.05 -0.78 3.03
C ALA A 89 -30.49 -0.52 4.48
N ALA A 90 -30.49 -1.56 5.32
CA ALA A 90 -30.79 -1.44 6.76
C ALA A 90 -29.82 -0.47 7.45
N ARG A 91 -28.53 -0.52 7.08
CA ARG A 91 -27.53 0.38 7.64
C ARG A 91 -27.70 1.83 7.18
N LEU A 92 -28.13 2.07 5.94
CA LEU A 92 -28.43 3.41 5.45
C LEU A 92 -29.65 4.04 6.13
N ALA A 93 -30.62 3.22 6.53
CA ALA A 93 -31.79 3.63 7.30
C ALA A 93 -31.50 3.81 8.80
N SER A 94 -30.41 3.23 9.30
CA SER A 94 -30.00 3.35 10.71
C SER A 94 -29.36 4.71 11.01
N GLY A 95 -29.35 5.10 12.29
CA GLY A 95 -28.56 6.23 12.79
C GLY A 95 -27.05 5.95 12.92
N GLN A 96 -26.57 4.79 12.45
CA GLN A 96 -25.15 4.44 12.52
C GLN A 96 -24.32 5.23 11.51
N ALA A 97 -23.00 5.22 11.72
CA ALA A 97 -22.06 5.78 10.75
C ALA A 97 -22.18 5.07 9.38
N LYS A 98 -22.66 5.82 8.39
CA LYS A 98 -22.80 5.36 6.99
C LYS A 98 -21.42 5.17 6.36
N PRO A 99 -21.19 4.17 5.50
CA PRO A 99 -19.98 4.07 4.69
C PRO A 99 -19.95 5.16 3.61
N VAL A 100 -18.79 5.39 2.98
CA VAL A 100 -18.76 6.08 1.68
C VAL A 100 -19.03 5.06 0.59
N ILE A 101 -19.94 5.38 -0.32
CA ILE A 101 -20.38 4.46 -1.36
C ILE A 101 -19.89 4.98 -2.72
N PHE A 102 -19.23 4.11 -3.49
CA PHE A 102 -18.81 4.41 -4.86
C PHE A 102 -19.53 3.53 -5.87
N GLN A 103 -20.15 4.15 -6.87
CA GLN A 103 -20.67 3.45 -8.03
C GLN A 103 -19.58 3.40 -9.11
N VAL A 104 -19.18 2.18 -9.48
CA VAL A 104 -18.10 1.92 -10.44
C VAL A 104 -18.60 1.28 -11.73
N GLY A 105 -19.85 1.56 -12.10
CA GLY A 105 -20.53 1.03 -13.27
C GLY A 105 -20.72 2.05 -14.38
N PRO A 106 -21.51 1.71 -15.41
CA PRO A 106 -21.91 2.65 -16.45
C PRO A 106 -22.63 3.87 -15.87
N ASN A 107 -22.32 5.07 -16.40
CA ASN A 107 -22.92 6.34 -15.97
C ASN A 107 -24.45 6.35 -16.09
N VAL A 108 -24.97 5.74 -17.16
CA VAL A 108 -26.41 5.66 -17.43
C VAL A 108 -27.19 5.00 -16.29
N LEU A 109 -26.59 4.03 -15.60
CA LEU A 109 -27.23 3.40 -14.42
C LEU A 109 -27.25 4.35 -13.23
N TYR A 110 -26.14 5.07 -12.99
CA TYR A 110 -26.06 6.04 -11.90
C TYR A 110 -27.09 7.16 -12.05
N ARG A 111 -27.16 7.78 -13.23
CA ARG A 111 -28.10 8.87 -13.53
C ARG A 111 -29.57 8.44 -13.56
N SER A 112 -29.84 7.15 -13.72
CA SER A 112 -31.21 6.66 -13.66
C SER A 112 -31.66 6.52 -12.21
N LYS A 113 -30.98 5.65 -11.44
CA LYS A 113 -31.19 5.45 -10.01
C LYS A 113 -29.91 4.95 -9.37
N HIS A 114 -29.51 5.54 -8.25
CA HIS A 114 -28.36 5.10 -7.48
C HIS A 114 -28.67 5.01 -5.98
N ILE A 115 -27.76 4.37 -5.23
CA ILE A 115 -27.88 4.29 -3.77
C ILE A 115 -27.74 5.71 -3.19
N PRO A 116 -28.57 6.12 -2.21
CA PRO A 116 -28.51 7.46 -1.65
C PRO A 116 -27.13 7.82 -1.09
N GLY A 117 -26.62 9.00 -1.48
CA GLY A 117 -25.29 9.48 -1.10
C GLY A 117 -24.13 8.72 -1.75
N ALA A 118 -24.38 7.83 -2.72
CA ALA A 118 -23.31 7.23 -3.51
C ALA A 118 -22.65 8.27 -4.41
N LEU A 119 -21.35 8.13 -4.59
CA LEU A 119 -20.55 8.96 -5.49
C LEU A 119 -20.27 8.19 -6.77
N TYR A 120 -20.51 8.82 -7.92
CA TYR A 120 -20.13 8.24 -9.20
C TYR A 120 -18.61 8.29 -9.39
N ALA A 121 -17.99 7.12 -9.51
CA ALA A 121 -16.56 6.98 -9.80
C ALA A 121 -16.28 6.48 -11.22
N GLY A 122 -17.29 5.99 -11.94
CA GLY A 122 -17.16 5.49 -13.30
C GLY A 122 -16.63 4.06 -13.42
N PRO A 123 -16.63 3.49 -14.64
CA PRO A 123 -16.41 2.06 -14.83
C PRO A 123 -15.01 1.63 -14.37
N GLY A 124 -14.93 0.76 -13.36
CA GLY A 124 -13.64 0.30 -12.81
C GLY A 124 -12.76 -0.48 -13.80
N SER A 125 -13.33 -0.99 -14.90
CA SER A 125 -12.58 -1.61 -16.01
C SER A 125 -11.91 -0.60 -16.95
N LYS A 126 -12.08 0.70 -16.72
CA LYS A 126 -11.56 1.79 -17.56
C LYS A 126 -10.61 2.66 -16.75
N SER A 127 -9.54 3.12 -17.38
CA SER A 127 -8.54 4.01 -16.77
C SER A 127 -9.17 5.28 -16.20
N GLU A 128 -10.12 5.87 -16.93
CA GLU A 128 -10.79 7.10 -16.53
C GLU A 128 -11.62 6.90 -15.26
N GLY A 129 -12.27 5.73 -15.13
CA GLY A 129 -13.05 5.38 -13.93
C GLY A 129 -12.15 5.13 -12.72
N LEU A 130 -11.01 4.47 -12.91
CA LEU A 130 -10.04 4.26 -11.84
C LEU A 130 -9.40 5.57 -11.37
N GLU A 131 -9.07 6.50 -12.27
CA GLU A 131 -8.53 7.81 -11.89
C GLU A 131 -9.57 8.69 -11.18
N ALA A 132 -10.83 8.64 -11.60
CA ALA A 132 -11.93 9.30 -10.89
C ALA A 132 -12.13 8.70 -9.49
N LEU A 133 -12.11 7.37 -9.35
CA LEU A 133 -12.17 6.69 -8.05
C LEU A 133 -11.00 7.10 -7.15
N LYS A 134 -9.78 7.10 -7.68
CA LYS A 134 -8.55 7.50 -6.96
C LYS A 134 -8.63 8.94 -6.47
N THR A 135 -9.12 9.84 -7.32
CA THR A 135 -9.28 11.27 -7.00
C THR A 135 -10.32 11.47 -5.90
N ALA A 136 -11.47 10.80 -5.99
CA ALA A 136 -12.51 10.90 -4.98
C ALA A 136 -12.09 10.28 -3.64
N ALA A 137 -11.50 9.09 -3.67
CA ALA A 137 -11.05 8.38 -2.48
C ALA A 137 -9.81 9.01 -1.85
N GLY A 138 -8.95 9.69 -2.61
CA GLY A 138 -7.71 10.31 -2.12
C GLY A 138 -7.90 11.38 -1.04
N LYS A 139 -9.13 11.89 -0.88
CA LYS A 139 -9.52 12.88 0.14
C LYS A 139 -9.99 12.24 1.45
N LEU A 140 -10.14 10.92 1.50
CA LEU A 140 -10.72 10.19 2.62
C LEU A 140 -9.62 9.62 3.54
N PRO A 141 -9.88 9.51 4.86
CA PRO A 141 -8.96 8.83 5.76
C PRO A 141 -8.94 7.32 5.47
N ARG A 142 -7.78 6.67 5.64
CA ARG A 142 -7.54 5.29 5.17
C ARG A 142 -8.31 4.20 5.93
N ASP A 143 -8.73 4.52 7.14
CA ASP A 143 -9.59 3.69 7.98
C ASP A 143 -11.08 3.86 7.67
N ARG A 144 -11.44 4.80 6.77
CA ARG A 144 -12.81 5.00 6.34
C ARG A 144 -13.34 3.74 5.66
N GLU A 145 -14.54 3.35 6.03
CA GLU A 145 -15.20 2.25 5.36
C GLU A 145 -15.76 2.68 4.01
N LEU A 146 -15.41 1.91 2.99
CA LEU A 146 -15.82 2.10 1.61
C LEU A 146 -16.66 0.90 1.15
N VAL A 147 -17.76 1.18 0.47
CA VAL A 147 -18.58 0.17 -0.21
C VAL A 147 -18.59 0.49 -1.70
N ILE A 148 -18.25 -0.48 -2.53
CA ILE A 148 -18.27 -0.36 -3.99
C ILE A 148 -19.39 -1.20 -4.58
N TYR A 149 -20.06 -0.69 -5.61
CA TYR A 149 -20.99 -1.48 -6.41
C TYR A 149 -20.99 -1.04 -7.89
N CYS A 150 -21.38 -1.95 -8.80
CA CYS A 150 -21.44 -1.67 -10.23
C CYS A 150 -22.87 -1.69 -10.76
N GLY A 151 -23.61 -2.77 -10.50
CA GLY A 151 -25.05 -2.84 -10.75
C GLY A 151 -25.50 -3.21 -12.18
N CYS A 152 -24.60 -3.41 -13.14
CA CYS A 152 -24.98 -3.78 -14.52
C CYS A 152 -25.08 -5.30 -14.77
N CYS A 153 -24.42 -6.11 -13.94
CA CYS A 153 -24.30 -7.55 -14.11
C CYS A 153 -24.02 -8.23 -12.76
N PRO A 154 -24.13 -9.57 -12.70
CA PRO A 154 -23.76 -10.33 -11.52
C PRO A 154 -22.31 -10.04 -11.08
N TRP A 155 -22.10 -10.04 -9.77
CA TRP A 155 -20.84 -9.64 -9.14
C TRP A 155 -19.66 -10.52 -9.57
N ASP A 156 -19.89 -11.83 -9.70
CA ASP A 156 -18.89 -12.89 -9.94
C ASP A 156 -18.16 -12.74 -11.28
N ARG A 157 -18.80 -12.09 -12.25
CA ARG A 157 -18.31 -11.86 -13.60
C ARG A 157 -18.17 -10.37 -13.94
N CYS A 158 -18.23 -9.49 -12.95
CA CYS A 158 -18.17 -8.06 -13.16
C CYS A 158 -16.73 -7.59 -13.42
N PRO A 159 -16.43 -6.97 -14.57
CA PRO A 159 -15.07 -6.51 -14.88
C PRO A 159 -14.69 -5.23 -14.10
N ASN A 160 -15.64 -4.58 -13.42
CA ASN A 160 -15.41 -3.28 -12.78
C ASN A 160 -15.03 -3.37 -11.30
N ILE A 161 -15.52 -4.38 -10.57
CA ILE A 161 -15.38 -4.38 -9.11
C ILE A 161 -13.96 -4.70 -8.66
N LYS A 162 -13.37 -5.78 -9.20
CA LYS A 162 -12.03 -6.21 -8.80
C LYS A 162 -10.96 -5.12 -9.00
N PRO A 163 -10.86 -4.46 -10.18
CA PRO A 163 -9.89 -3.37 -10.36
C PRO A 163 -10.10 -2.20 -9.39
N ALA A 164 -11.37 -1.83 -9.11
CA ALA A 164 -11.68 -0.76 -8.18
C ALA A 164 -11.26 -1.09 -6.74
N ILE A 165 -11.49 -2.33 -6.29
CA ILE A 165 -11.07 -2.78 -4.95
C ILE A 165 -9.55 -2.88 -4.85
N ASP A 166 -8.89 -3.42 -5.86
CA ASP A 166 -7.44 -3.54 -5.88
C ASP A 166 -6.78 -2.16 -5.82
N LEU A 167 -7.31 -1.17 -6.54
CA LEU A 167 -6.87 0.22 -6.45
C LEU A 167 -7.03 0.79 -5.04
N LEU A 168 -8.20 0.64 -4.42
CA LEU A 168 -8.41 1.16 -3.05
C LEU A 168 -7.52 0.48 -2.02
N LYS A 169 -7.28 -0.83 -2.15
CA LYS A 169 -6.33 -1.56 -1.30
C LYS A 169 -4.89 -1.06 -1.51
N GLN A 170 -4.47 -0.83 -2.76
CA GLN A 170 -3.16 -0.24 -3.08
C GLN A 170 -3.00 1.17 -2.52
N MET A 171 -4.10 1.94 -2.45
CA MET A 171 -4.15 3.23 -1.80
C MET A 171 -4.08 3.15 -0.26
N GLY A 172 -4.12 1.95 0.33
CA GLY A 172 -4.00 1.72 1.77
C GLY A 172 -5.34 1.66 2.52
N PHE A 173 -6.48 1.58 1.82
CA PHE A 173 -7.76 1.36 2.48
C PHE A 173 -7.86 -0.08 2.99
N THR A 174 -8.15 -0.24 4.28
CA THR A 174 -8.25 -1.55 4.93
C THR A 174 -9.69 -2.04 5.05
N ARG A 175 -10.67 -1.13 4.94
CA ARG A 175 -12.10 -1.41 5.11
C ARG A 175 -12.88 -1.21 3.81
N VAL A 176 -12.56 -2.01 2.81
CA VAL A 176 -13.24 -1.98 1.49
C VAL A 176 -14.14 -3.21 1.36
N LYS A 177 -15.41 -2.99 1.04
CA LYS A 177 -16.40 -4.04 0.76
C LYS A 177 -17.00 -3.86 -0.63
N ALA A 178 -17.38 -4.95 -1.30
CA ALA A 178 -18.27 -4.89 -2.46
C ALA A 178 -19.71 -5.17 -2.02
N MET A 179 -20.69 -4.46 -2.58
CA MET A 179 -22.07 -4.90 -2.48
C MET A 179 -22.28 -6.10 -3.41
N TYR A 180 -22.77 -7.20 -2.86
CA TYR A 180 -23.13 -8.38 -3.65
C TYR A 180 -24.32 -8.07 -4.56
N SER A 181 -24.27 -8.56 -5.80
CA SER A 181 -25.37 -8.48 -6.77
C SER A 181 -25.43 -9.82 -7.49
N ALA A 182 -26.52 -10.55 -7.30
CA ALA A 182 -26.75 -11.83 -7.96
C ALA A 182 -27.14 -11.65 -9.43
N THR A 183 -27.83 -10.54 -9.73
CA THR A 183 -28.39 -10.28 -11.07
C THR A 183 -27.94 -8.92 -11.60
N ASN A 184 -28.45 -7.84 -10.99
CA ASN A 184 -28.17 -6.44 -11.33
C ASN A 184 -28.81 -5.52 -10.27
N PHE A 185 -28.50 -4.23 -10.34
CA PHE A 185 -28.99 -3.24 -9.36
C PHE A 185 -30.51 -3.08 -9.37
N LYS A 186 -31.17 -3.25 -10.53
CA LYS A 186 -32.63 -3.16 -10.59
C LYS A 186 -33.26 -4.26 -9.74
N THR A 187 -32.91 -5.51 -9.99
CA THR A 187 -33.49 -6.66 -9.29
C THR A 187 -33.07 -6.74 -7.83
N ASP A 188 -31.78 -6.52 -7.56
CA ASP A 188 -31.20 -6.78 -6.24
C ASP A 188 -31.36 -5.59 -5.27
N TRP A 189 -31.74 -4.41 -5.77
CA TRP A 189 -31.92 -3.19 -4.96
C TRP A 189 -33.24 -2.47 -5.21
N ILE A 190 -33.52 -2.06 -6.45
CA ILE A 190 -34.67 -1.20 -6.77
C ILE A 190 -35.98 -1.96 -6.57
N ASP A 191 -36.10 -3.17 -7.13
CA ASP A 191 -37.31 -3.99 -7.05
C ASP A 191 -37.54 -4.53 -5.62
N GLN A 192 -36.50 -4.53 -4.79
CA GLN A 192 -36.60 -4.83 -3.35
C GLN A 192 -37.20 -3.66 -2.54
N GLY A 193 -37.41 -2.51 -3.16
CA GLY A 193 -37.96 -1.31 -2.50
C GLY A 193 -36.94 -0.56 -1.63
N TYR A 194 -35.63 -0.80 -1.82
CA TYR A 194 -34.61 -0.06 -1.07
C TYR A 194 -34.49 1.39 -1.54
N PRO A 195 -34.06 2.32 -0.67
CA PRO A 195 -33.95 3.75 -1.00
C PRO A 195 -33.06 4.02 -2.22
N VAL A 196 -33.44 5.01 -3.03
CA VAL A 196 -32.69 5.43 -4.24
C VAL A 196 -32.71 6.96 -4.40
N GLU A 197 -31.70 7.48 -5.06
CA GLU A 197 -31.58 8.86 -5.55
C GLU A 197 -31.47 8.87 -7.09
N GLN A 198 -31.68 10.05 -7.70
CA GLN A 198 -31.58 10.28 -9.15
C GLN A 198 -30.72 11.51 -9.42
#